data_AF-A0A1Y6CQ47-F1
#
_entry.id   AF-A0A1Y6CQ47-F1
#
_cell.length_a   1.000
_cell.length_b   1.000
_cell.length_c   1.000
_cell.angle_alpha   90.00
_cell.angle_beta   90.00
_cell.angle_gamma   90.00
#
_symmetry.space_group_name_H-M   'P 1'
#
loop_
_entity.id
_entity.type
_entity.pdbx_description
1 polymer ?
#
loop_
_entity_poly.entity_id
_entity_poly.type
_entity_poly.pdbx_seq_one_letter_code
_entity_poly.pdbx_strand_id
1 'polypeptide(L)' 'MPWQEVSIVSQRQEFVLLASREGANKRALCRRFGISPTVGYRWLARYRAAGLAGLEDRSRRPLHSPNETPVAIQAA' A
#
# COMPACT_ATOMS: atom_id res chain seq x y z
N MET A 1 12.52 -21.74 14.16
CA MET A 1 11.82 -21.65 12.85
C MET A 1 11.78 -20.19 12.44
N PRO A 2 12.74 -19.64 11.66
CA PRO A 2 12.77 -18.21 11.38
C PRO A 2 11.86 -17.92 10.18
N TRP A 3 10.55 -17.88 10.41
CA TRP A 3 9.59 -17.44 9.40
C TRP A 3 9.63 -15.92 9.35
N GLN A 4 10.18 -15.36 8.26
CA GLN A 4 9.98 -13.94 7.98
C GLN A 4 8.55 -13.76 7.47
N GLU A 5 7.68 -13.23 8.33
CA GLU A 5 6.37 -12.74 7.93
C GLU A 5 6.57 -11.58 6.95
N VAL A 6 6.51 -11.89 5.65
CA VAL A 6 6.52 -10.86 4.62
C VAL A 6 5.14 -10.19 4.63
N SER A 7 4.98 -9.18 5.48
CA SER A 7 3.78 -8.36 5.49
C SER A 7 3.61 -7.65 4.13
N ILE A 8 2.36 -7.39 3.74
CA ILE A 8 2.05 -6.62 2.52
C ILE A 8 2.77 -5.26 2.54
N VAL A 9 2.92 -4.66 3.73
CA VAL A 9 3.67 -3.41 3.94
C VAL A 9 5.16 -3.60 3.60
N SER A 10 5.77 -4.72 3.99
CA SER A 10 7.17 -5.03 3.66
C SER A 10 7.41 -5.10 2.14
N GLN A 11 6.52 -5.78 1.40
CA GLN A 11 6.63 -5.83 -0.08
C GLN A 11 6.44 -4.45 -0.73
N ARG A 12 5.51 -3.64 -0.21
CA ARG A 12 5.31 -2.26 -0.67
C ARG A 12 6.56 -1.43 -0.45
N GLN A 13 7.17 -1.54 0.73
CA GLN A 13 8.39 -0.81 1.08
C GLN A 13 9.54 -1.20 0.14
N GLU A 14 9.76 -2.50 -0.08
CA GLU A 14 10.80 -2.99 -0.99
C GLU A 14 10.62 -2.45 -2.41
N PHE A 15 9.40 -2.50 -2.95
CA PHE A 15 9.10 -1.95 -4.27
C PHE A 15 9.49 -0.47 -4.37
N VAL A 16 9.11 0.33 -3.39
CA VAL A 16 9.32 1.79 -3.45
C VAL A 16 10.79 2.16 -3.22
N LEU A 17 11.51 1.44 -2.36
CA LEU A 17 12.95 1.59 -2.20
C LEU A 17 13.70 1.28 -3.50
N LEU A 18 13.32 0.22 -4.22
CA LEU A 18 13.92 -0.08 -5.53
C LEU A 18 13.52 0.94 -6.60
N ALA A 19 12.26 1.38 -6.62
CA ALA A 19 11.73 2.29 -7.64
C ALA A 19 12.13 3.77 -7.44
N SER A 20 12.59 4.14 -6.24
CA SER A 20 13.09 5.49 -5.92
C SER A 20 14.54 5.72 -6.33
N ARG A 21 15.29 4.65 -6.64
CA ARG A 21 16.67 4.77 -7.16
C ARG A 21 16.69 5.46 -8.51
N GLU A 22 17.73 6.25 -8.74
CA GLU A 22 17.97 6.89 -10.04
C GLU A 22 18.16 5.82 -11.14
N GLY A 23 17.61 6.05 -12.33
CA GLY A 23 17.63 5.07 -13.41
C GLY A 23 16.72 3.84 -13.23
N ALA A 24 15.98 3.71 -12.11
CA ALA A 24 15.12 2.55 -11.89
C ALA A 24 14.01 2.45 -12.94
N ASN A 25 13.90 1.28 -13.58
CA ASN A 25 12.83 0.96 -14.50
C ASN A 25 11.55 0.56 -13.74
N LYS A 26 10.74 1.56 -13.39
CA LYS A 26 9.49 1.36 -12.63
C LYS A 26 8.53 0.37 -13.28
N ARG A 27 8.47 0.32 -14.62
CA ARG A 27 7.61 -0.64 -15.35
C ARG A 27 8.10 -2.08 -15.21
N ALA A 28 9.42 -2.30 -15.25
CA ALA A 28 10.00 -3.62 -14.99
C ALA A 28 9.79 -4.06 -13.54
N LEU A 29 9.95 -3.14 -12.58
CA LEU A 29 9.65 -3.41 -11.18
C LEU A 29 8.16 -3.75 -10.97
N CYS A 30 7.23 -3.03 -11.60
CA CYS A 30 5.80 -3.36 -11.50
C CYS A 30 5.51 -4.80 -11.94
N ARG A 31 6.13 -5.26 -13.04
CA ARG A 31 6.02 -6.66 -13.50
C ARG A 31 6.63 -7.65 -12.51
N ARG A 32 7.81 -7.36 -11.96
CA ARG A 32 8.48 -8.21 -10.97
C ARG A 32 7.66 -8.38 -9.69
N PHE A 33 7.01 -7.30 -9.25
CA PHE A 33 6.17 -7.28 -8.05
C PHE A 33 4.71 -7.66 -8.32
N GLY A 34 4.33 -7.99 -9.57
CA GLY A 34 2.97 -8.39 -9.92
C GLY A 34 1.91 -7.29 -9.74
N ILE A 35 2.30 -6.01 -9.74
CA ILE A 35 1.39 -4.87 -9.56
C ILE A 35 1.17 -4.11 -10.86
N SER A 36 0.01 -3.46 -10.98
CA SER A 36 -0.23 -2.55 -12.10
C SER A 36 0.64 -1.29 -11.97
N PRO A 37 1.09 -0.69 -13.10
CA PRO A 37 1.84 0.57 -13.06
C PRO A 37 1.12 1.67 -12.29
N THR A 38 -0.21 1.76 -12.42
CA THR A 38 -1.04 2.74 -11.71
C THR A 38 -0.92 2.61 -10.19
N VAL A 39 -0.90 1.38 -9.65
CA VAL A 39 -0.68 1.13 -8.22
C VAL A 39 0.74 1.52 -7.83
N GLY A 40 1.74 1.12 -8.63
CA GLY A 40 3.14 1.43 -8.37
C GLY A 40 3.43 2.94 -8.31
N TYR A 41 2.91 3.71 -9.27
CA TYR A 41 3.04 5.17 -9.25
C TYR A 41 2.35 5.82 -8.05
N ARG A 42 1.18 5.30 -7.65
CA ARG A 42 0.47 5.79 -6.46
C ARG A 42 1.27 5.55 -5.18
N TRP A 43 1.90 4.38 -5.02
CA TRP A 43 2.76 4.12 -3.87
C TRP A 43 4.00 5.02 -3.86
N LEU A 44 4.64 5.23 -5.03
CA LEU A 44 5.75 6.17 -5.16
C LEU A 44 5.35 7.60 -4.76
N ALA A 45 4.19 8.08 -5.22
CA ALA A 45 3.69 9.40 -4.86
C ALA A 45 3.45 9.53 -3.35
N ARG A 46 2.84 8.52 -2.72
CA ARG A 46 2.60 8.51 -1.27
C ARG A 46 3.90 8.46 -0.47
N TYR A 47 4.86 7.65 -0.90
CA TYR A 47 6.15 7.55 -0.25
C TYR A 47 6.95 8.85 -0.36
N ARG A 48 6.88 9.55 -1.50
CA ARG A 48 7.49 10.88 -1.64
C ARG A 48 6.84 11.92 -0.71
N ALA A 49 5.55 11.80 -0.44
CA ALA A 49 4.83 12.74 0.41
C ALA A 49 4.97 12.45 1.92
N ALA A 50 5.00 11.18 2.33
CA ALA A 50 4.89 10.79 3.74
C ALA A 50 5.86 9.67 4.16
N GLY A 51 6.82 9.28 3.30
CA GLY A 51 7.76 8.20 3.58
C GLY A 51 7.07 6.85 3.78
N LEU A 52 7.58 6.04 4.71
CA LEU A 52 7.07 4.70 5.00
C LEU A 52 5.60 4.72 5.49
N ALA A 53 5.19 5.76 6.22
CA ALA A 53 3.81 5.93 6.69
C ALA A 53 2.81 6.06 5.52
N GLY A 54 3.27 6.47 4.33
CA GLY A 54 2.45 6.51 3.12
C GLY A 54 2.07 5.14 2.55
N LEU A 55 2.72 4.07 3.00
CA LEU A 55 2.55 2.69 2.48
C LEU A 55 1.70 1.79 3.38
N GLU A 56 1.38 2.26 4.58
CA GLU A 56 0.48 1.61 5.52
C GLU A 56 -0.94 1.46 4.92
N ASP A 57 -1.68 0.47 5.40
CA ASP A 57 -3.05 0.26 4.96
C ASP A 57 -3.93 1.41 5.40
N ARG A 58 -4.44 2.15 4.40
CA ARG A 58 -5.47 3.16 4.63
C ARG A 58 -6.83 2.47 4.61
N SER A 59 -7.67 2.85 5.56
CA SER A 59 -9.06 2.39 5.62
C SER A 59 -9.72 2.54 4.25
N ARG A 60 -10.29 1.44 3.76
CA ARG A 60 -11.12 1.41 2.54
C ARG A 60 -12.56 1.85 2.82
N ARG A 61 -12.86 2.28 4.05
CA ARG A 61 -14.22 2.69 4.43
C ARG A 61 -14.61 3.92 3.61
N PRO A 62 -15.69 3.87 2.82
CA PRO A 62 -16.23 5.05 2.19
C PRO A 62 -16.60 6.07 3.27
N LEU A 63 -16.22 7.33 3.08
CA LEU A 63 -16.54 8.44 4.00
C LEU A 63 -18.04 8.71 4.09
N HIS A 64 -18.81 8.22 3.12
CA HIS A 64 -20.26 8.37 3.08
C HIS A 64 -20.88 7.04 2.68
N SER A 65 -21.57 6.40 3.62
CA SER A 65 -22.43 5.25 3.37
C SER A 65 -23.87 5.67 3.69
N PRO A 66 -24.73 5.93 2.70
CA PRO A 66 -26.12 6.32 2.97
C PRO A 66 -26.97 5.25 3.67
N ASN A 67 -26.44 4.02 3.84
CA ASN A 67 -27.10 2.90 4.53
C ASN A 67 -26.43 2.54 5.88
N GLU A 68 -25.84 3.51 6.58
CA GLU A 68 -25.22 3.24 7.89
C GLU A 68 -26.31 2.89 8.93
N THR A 69 -26.43 1.61 9.28
CA THR A 69 -27.27 1.15 10.38
C THR A 69 -26.72 1.68 11.71
N PRO A 70 -27.56 2.22 12.60
CA PRO A 70 -27.11 2.86 13.84
C PRO A 70 -26.34 1.91 14.76
N VAL A 71 -25.38 2.48 15.49
CA VAL A 71 -24.41 1.86 16.42
C VAL A 71 -25.09 1.29 17.67
N ALA A 72 -26.02 0.35 17.53
CA ALA A 72 -26.68 -0.30 18.66
C ALA A 72 -26.30 -1.78 18.85
N ILE A 73 -25.53 -2.38 17.93
CA ILE A 73 -25.18 -3.81 18.02
C ILE A 73 -23.71 -4.01 17.64
N GLN A 74 -22.79 -3.60 18.50
CA GLN A 74 -21.42 -4.12 18.56
C GLN A 74 -21.00 -4.26 20.02
N ALA A 75 -21.69 -5.15 20.73
CA ALA A 75 -21.19 -5.79 21.94
C ALA A 75 -21.94 -7.12 22.13
N ALA A 76 -21.31 -8.21 21.68
CA ALA A 76 -21.49 -9.57 22.21
C ALA A 76 -20.22 -10.35 21.93
#